data_AF-A0A737H5H0-F1
#
_entry.id   AF-A0A737H5H0-F1
#
_cell.length_a   1.000
_cell.length_b   1.000
_cell.length_c   1.000
_cell.angle_alpha   90.00
_cell.angle_beta   90.00
_cell.angle_gamma   90.00
#
_symmetry.space_group_name_H-M   'P 1'
#
loop_
_entity.id
_entity.type
_entity.pdbx_description
1 polymer ?
#
loop_
_entity_poly.entity_id
_entity_poly.type
_entity_poly.pdbx_seq_one_letter_code
_entity_poly.pdbx_strand_id
1 'polypeptide(L)'
;MANSKKVIFVAFAIEDERMRDLLKGQSLNTRCEFEYIDMSVKEAYESSWKDKVRTRIKRSDGVIALISSDSLTSTGQKWEIECAKEEGKSILPLWIYKEDRTKPDGLSPVVWTWDGVKSFIDSL
;
A
#
# COMPACT_ATOMS: atom_id res chain seq x y z
N MET A 1 -16.38 18.20 13.53
CA MET A 1 -15.40 17.26 14.10
C MET A 1 -14.16 17.34 13.24
N ALA A 2 -12.97 17.49 13.83
CA ALA A 2 -11.74 17.79 13.10
C ALA A 2 -11.50 16.70 12.04
N ASN A 3 -11.49 17.11 10.77
CA ASN A 3 -11.25 16.26 9.61
C ASN A 3 -9.76 15.93 9.57
N SER A 4 -9.32 15.05 10.47
CA SER A 4 -7.92 14.62 10.58
C SER A 4 -7.50 14.00 9.25
N LYS A 5 -6.45 14.53 8.65
CA LYS A 5 -5.83 13.92 7.46
C LYS A 5 -5.51 12.47 7.79
N LYS A 6 -6.01 11.55 6.97
CA LYS A 6 -5.66 10.13 7.05
C LYS A 6 -4.32 9.90 6.37
N VAL A 7 -3.51 9.03 6.96
CA VAL A 7 -2.22 8.59 6.43
C VAL A 7 -2.39 7.16 5.93
N ILE A 8 -2.17 6.94 4.64
CA ILE A 8 -2.28 5.62 4.02
C ILE A 8 -0.90 5.13 3.63
N PHE A 9 -0.53 3.93 4.07
CA PHE A 9 0.68 3.27 3.62
C PHE A 9 0.41 2.53 2.30
N VAL A 10 1.24 2.73 1.28
CA VAL A 10 1.12 2.01 0.00
C VAL A 10 2.20 0.95 -0.13
N ALA A 11 1.81 -0.32 -0.19
CA ALA A 11 2.68 -1.48 -0.40
C ALA A 11 2.62 -1.93 -1.87
N PHE A 12 3.75 -1.96 -2.56
CA PHE A 12 3.83 -2.28 -4.00
C PHE A 12 5.17 -2.97 -4.35
N ALA A 13 5.19 -3.72 -5.45
CA ALA A 13 6.45 -4.23 -6.02
C ALA A 13 7.19 -3.08 -6.72
N ILE A 14 8.53 -3.07 -6.73
CA ILE A 14 9.29 -1.94 -7.28
C ILE A 14 9.03 -1.75 -8.78
N GLU A 15 8.74 -2.85 -9.47
CA GLU A 15 8.32 -2.95 -10.86
C GLU A 15 7.03 -2.14 -11.14
N ASP A 16 6.20 -1.97 -10.11
CA ASP A 16 4.92 -1.26 -10.17
C ASP A 16 5.00 0.21 -9.72
N GLU A 17 6.19 0.79 -9.64
CA GLU A 17 6.40 2.19 -9.26
C GLU A 17 5.50 3.16 -10.02
N ARG A 18 5.35 2.95 -11.33
CA ARG A 18 4.50 3.80 -12.18
C ARG A 18 3.04 3.79 -11.75
N MET A 19 2.53 2.64 -11.28
CA MET A 19 1.15 2.53 -10.78
C MET A 19 0.99 3.21 -9.42
N ARG A 20 2.00 3.13 -8.56
CA ARG A 20 2.05 3.92 -7.32
C ARG A 20 1.98 5.42 -7.61
N ASP A 21 2.70 5.90 -8.62
CA ASP A 21 2.67 7.33 -8.99
C ASP A 21 1.31 7.77 -9.50
N LEU A 22 0.61 6.93 -10.26
CA LEU A 22 -0.76 7.19 -10.68
C LEU A 22 -1.72 7.26 -9.49
N LEU A 23 -1.59 6.36 -8.51
CA LEU A 23 -2.39 6.40 -7.29
C LEU A 23 -2.11 7.67 -6.47
N LYS A 24 -0.85 8.08 -6.36
CA LYS A 24 -0.45 9.35 -5.74
C LYS A 24 -1.05 10.55 -6.48
N GLY A 25 -1.08 10.52 -7.81
CA GLY A 25 -1.74 11.55 -8.61
C GLY A 25 -3.23 11.69 -8.29
N GLN A 26 -3.92 10.56 -8.07
CA GLN A 26 -5.34 10.59 -7.65
C GLN A 26 -5.49 11.17 -6.23
N SER A 27 -4.57 10.88 -5.30
CA SER A 27 -4.67 11.38 -3.92
C SER A 27 -4.50 12.88 -3.79
N LEU A 28 -3.83 13.55 -4.74
CA LEU A 28 -3.76 15.02 -4.81
C LEU A 28 -5.15 15.69 -4.94
N ASN A 29 -6.17 14.95 -5.37
CA ASN A 29 -7.56 15.41 -5.41
C ASN A 29 -8.35 15.09 -4.13
N THR A 30 -7.69 14.56 -3.09
CA THR A 30 -8.28 14.25 -1.78
C THR A 30 -7.63 14.99 -0.63
N ARG A 31 -8.31 14.98 0.52
CA ARG A 31 -7.77 15.45 1.80
C ARG A 31 -6.97 14.35 2.53
N CYS A 32 -6.34 13.43 1.79
CA CYS A 32 -5.61 12.27 2.32
C CYS A 32 -4.12 12.35 1.94
N GLU A 33 -3.23 12.00 2.86
CA GLU A 33 -1.80 11.90 2.60
C GLU A 33 -1.43 10.43 2.37
N PHE A 34 -0.74 10.17 1.26
CA PHE A 34 -0.32 8.83 0.90
C PHE A 34 1.17 8.73 1.21
N GLU A 35 1.50 7.89 2.18
CA GLU A 35 2.87 7.54 2.53
C GLU A 35 3.26 6.26 1.80
N TYR A 36 4.47 6.25 1.25
CA TYR A 36 5.06 5.07 0.67
C TYR A 36 6.55 5.08 0.97
N ILE A 37 7.16 3.92 0.87
CA ILE A 37 8.60 3.76 1.03
C ILE A 37 9.18 3.51 -0.35
N ASP A 38 10.15 4.33 -0.71
CA ASP A 38 10.96 4.07 -1.89
C ASP A 38 11.82 2.83 -1.62
N MET A 39 11.49 1.76 -2.32
CA MET A 39 12.14 0.45 -2.23
C MET A 39 13.58 0.50 -2.76
N SER A 40 13.92 1.44 -3.65
CA SER A 40 15.28 1.58 -4.20
C SER A 40 16.31 1.98 -3.13
N VAL A 41 15.85 2.60 -2.04
CA VAL A 41 16.68 2.99 -0.90
C VAL A 41 16.99 1.79 0.02
N LYS A 42 16.27 0.65 -0.12
CA LYS A 42 16.42 -0.53 0.74
C LYS A 42 17.70 -1.34 0.49
N GLU A 43 18.33 -1.23 -0.69
CA GLU A 43 19.57 -1.99 -0.98
C GLU A 43 20.83 -1.33 -0.38
N ALA A 44 20.80 -0.04 -0.04
CA ALA A 44 22.00 0.70 0.32
C ALA A 44 22.32 0.72 1.84
N TYR A 45 21.34 0.53 2.74
CA TYR A 45 21.56 0.70 4.19
C TYR A 45 20.75 -0.28 5.08
N GLU A 46 21.49 -1.26 5.63
CA GLU A 46 21.45 -1.75 7.02
C GLU A 46 20.22 -2.50 7.58
N SER A 47 20.53 -3.42 8.49
CA SER A 47 19.68 -4.31 9.30
C SER A 47 18.46 -3.70 10.01
N SER A 48 18.26 -2.38 9.97
CA SER A 48 17.20 -1.63 10.65
C SER A 48 16.05 -1.16 9.76
N TRP A 49 16.06 -1.46 8.46
CA TRP A 49 15.03 -0.98 7.53
C TRP A 49 13.62 -1.50 7.90
N LYS A 50 13.52 -2.74 8.37
CA LYS A 50 12.25 -3.36 8.80
C LYS A 50 11.60 -2.59 9.95
N ASP A 51 12.38 -2.18 10.96
CA ASP A 51 11.85 -1.43 12.10
C ASP A 51 11.30 -0.06 11.70
N LYS A 52 11.99 0.60 10.75
CA LYS A 52 11.53 1.88 10.18
C LYS A 52 10.22 1.69 9.41
N VAL A 53 10.12 0.67 8.56
CA VAL A 53 8.89 0.39 7.79
C VAL A 53 7.74 0.02 8.73
N ARG A 54 7.99 -0.87 9.69
CA ARG A 54 7.01 -1.26 10.70
C ARG A 54 6.48 -0.04 11.45
N THR A 55 7.36 0.89 11.84
CA THR A 55 6.95 2.14 12.50
C THR A 55 6.03 2.99 11.63
N ARG A 56 6.26 3.05 10.31
CA ARG A 56 5.40 3.77 9.38
C ARG A 56 4.04 3.08 9.19
N ILE A 57 4.04 1.76 8.96
CA ILE A 57 2.81 0.96 8.88
C ILE A 57 1.99 1.13 10.16
N LYS A 58 2.64 1.08 11.33
CA LYS A 58 1.98 1.28 12.62
C LYS A 58 1.35 2.66 12.78
N ARG A 59 1.98 3.70 12.22
CA ARG A 59 1.49 5.08 12.26
C ARG A 59 0.43 5.39 11.20
N SER A 60 0.33 4.59 10.14
CA SER A 60 -0.72 4.79 9.13
C SER A 60 -2.10 4.40 9.66
N ASP A 61 -3.14 5.02 9.13
CA ASP A 61 -4.52 4.66 9.45
C ASP A 61 -4.94 3.38 8.72
N GLY A 62 -4.38 3.14 7.52
CA GLY A 62 -4.64 1.95 6.73
C GLY A 62 -3.53 1.67 5.72
N VAL A 63 -3.68 0.56 5.00
CA VAL A 63 -2.73 0.10 3.99
C VAL A 63 -3.44 -0.16 2.67
N ILE A 64 -2.91 0.35 1.56
CA ILE A 64 -3.30 -0.04 0.21
C ILE A 64 -2.20 -0.92 -0.37
N ALA A 65 -2.54 -2.13 -0.80
CA ALA A 65 -1.62 -3.04 -1.46
C ALA A 65 -1.89 -3.05 -2.97
N LEU A 66 -0.91 -2.65 -3.77
CA LEU A 66 -0.99 -2.68 -5.24
C LEU A 66 -0.61 -4.06 -5.74
N ILE A 67 -1.59 -4.79 -6.26
CA ILE A 67 -1.44 -6.20 -6.60
C ILE A 67 -1.26 -6.37 -8.11
N SER A 68 -0.13 -6.99 -8.45
CA SER A 68 0.21 -7.44 -9.80
C SER A 68 0.82 -8.85 -9.76
N SER A 69 1.19 -9.41 -10.90
CA SER A 69 2.01 -10.61 -10.99
C SER A 69 3.34 -10.50 -10.24
N ASP A 70 3.94 -9.30 -10.19
CA ASP A 70 5.21 -9.05 -9.51
C ASP A 70 5.07 -9.10 -7.99
N SER A 71 3.85 -8.93 -7.47
CA SER A 71 3.55 -9.15 -6.05
C SER A 71 3.83 -10.58 -5.58
N LEU A 72 3.81 -11.56 -6.50
CA LEU A 72 4.12 -12.96 -6.18
C LEU A 72 5.60 -13.20 -5.91
N THR A 73 6.49 -12.34 -6.40
CA THR A 73 7.95 -12.49 -6.25
C THR A 73 8.55 -11.42 -5.33
N SER A 74 7.86 -10.29 -5.14
CA SER A 74 8.31 -9.19 -4.28
C SER A 74 8.31 -9.57 -2.79
N THR A 75 9.49 -9.92 -2.27
CA THR A 75 9.70 -10.23 -0.85
C THR A 75 9.43 -9.02 0.06
N GLY A 76 9.76 -7.82 -0.43
CA GLY A 76 9.52 -6.57 0.27
C GLY A 76 8.03 -6.29 0.47
N GLN A 77 7.25 -6.39 -0.61
CA GLN A 77 5.81 -6.18 -0.55
C GLN A 77 5.11 -7.22 0.33
N LYS A 78 5.49 -8.50 0.21
CA LYS A 78 4.95 -9.56 1.07
C LYS A 78 5.20 -9.27 2.55
N TRP A 79 6.42 -8.87 2.90
CA TRP A 79 6.76 -8.54 4.28
C TRP A 79 5.96 -7.33 4.79
N GLU A 80 5.73 -6.31 3.97
CA GLU A 80 4.90 -5.15 4.33
C GLU A 80 3.43 -5.52 4.57
N ILE A 81 2.86 -6.39 3.73
CA ILE A 81 1.49 -6.91 3.88
C ILE A 81 1.36 -7.71 5.18
N GLU A 82 2.31 -8.62 5.46
CA GLU A 82 2.29 -9.40 6.70
C GLU A 82 2.46 -8.51 7.92
N CYS A 83 3.37 -7.53 7.88
CA CYS A 83 3.52 -6.56 8.95
C CYS A 83 2.23 -5.76 9.19
N ALA A 84 1.52 -5.37 8.13
CA ALA A 84 0.22 -4.71 8.26
C ALA A 84 -0.83 -5.60 8.92
N LYS A 85 -0.87 -6.90 8.58
CA LYS A 85 -1.75 -7.87 9.23
C LYS A 85 -1.40 -8.03 10.72
N GLU A 86 -0.11 -8.15 11.05
CA GLU A 86 0.38 -8.25 12.44
C GLU A 86 0.04 -7.01 13.28
N GLU A 87 0.14 -5.81 12.71
CA GLU A 87 -0.23 -4.55 13.37
C GLU A 87 -1.75 -4.28 13.36
N GLY A 88 -2.55 -5.21 12.85
CA GLY A 88 -4.02 -5.12 12.83
C GLY A 88 -4.56 -4.00 11.93
N LYS A 89 -3.81 -3.61 10.89
CA LYS A 89 -4.21 -2.55 9.97
C LYS A 89 -5.23 -3.06 8.96
N SER A 90 -6.19 -2.21 8.60
CA SER A 90 -7.09 -2.45 7.47
C SER A 90 -6.29 -2.40 6.17
N ILE A 91 -6.43 -3.43 5.34
CA ILE A 91 -5.70 -3.57 4.07
C ILE A 91 -6.71 -3.56 2.91
N LEU A 92 -6.49 -2.66 1.95
CA LEU A 92 -7.18 -2.64 0.66
C LEU A 92 -6.25 -3.17 -0.44
N PRO A 93 -6.39 -4.45 -0.83
CA PRO A 93 -5.69 -4.99 -1.99
C PRO A 93 -6.37 -4.57 -3.31
N LEU A 94 -5.61 -4.01 -4.24
CA LEU A 94 -6.12 -3.49 -5.53
C LEU A 94 -5.40 -4.13 -6.70
N TRP A 95 -6.14 -4.68 -7.67
CA TRP A 95 -5.54 -5.00 -8.98
C TRP A 95 -5.22 -3.71 -9.72
N ILE A 96 -3.94 -3.52 -10.06
CA ILE A 96 -3.46 -2.31 -10.74
C ILE A 96 -3.44 -2.41 -12.26
N TYR A 97 -3.47 -3.62 -12.82
CA TYR A 97 -3.61 -3.87 -14.25
C TYR A 97 -4.99 -4.46 -14.57
N LYS A 98 -5.58 -4.04 -15.70
CA LYS A 98 -6.96 -4.43 -16.07
C LYS A 98 -7.15 -5.94 -16.22
N GLU A 99 -6.16 -6.60 -16.80
CA GLU A 99 -6.20 -8.03 -17.14
C GLU A 99 -5.62 -8.92 -16.03
N ASP A 100 -5.00 -8.32 -15.01
CA ASP A 100 -4.38 -9.05 -13.93
C ASP A 100 -5.40 -9.48 -12.88
N ARG A 101 -5.34 -10.76 -12.49
CA ARG A 101 -6.19 -11.36 -11.44
C ARG A 101 -5.36 -12.12 -10.43
N THR A 102 -4.13 -11.69 -10.23
CA THR A 102 -3.20 -12.24 -9.23
C THR A 102 -3.84 -12.18 -7.85
N LYS A 103 -3.74 -13.28 -7.09
CA LYS A 103 -4.29 -13.42 -5.75
C LYS A 103 -3.18 -13.87 -4.80
N PRO A 104 -2.50 -12.92 -4.13
CA PRO A 104 -1.56 -13.25 -3.08
C PRO A 104 -2.28 -13.89 -1.89
N ASP A 105 -1.59 -14.77 -1.18
CA ASP A 105 -2.16 -15.52 -0.07
C ASP A 105 -2.71 -14.60 1.03
N GLY A 106 -3.93 -14.91 1.48
CA GLY A 106 -4.61 -14.16 2.54
C GLY A 106 -5.04 -12.74 2.14
N LEU A 107 -5.03 -12.41 0.83
CA LEU A 107 -5.63 -11.18 0.30
C LEU A 107 -6.75 -11.51 -0.69
N SER A 108 -7.74 -10.62 -0.77
CA SER A 108 -8.82 -10.69 -1.76
C SER A 108 -8.84 -9.38 -2.54
N PRO A 109 -7.98 -9.24 -3.57
CA PRO A 109 -7.86 -7.99 -4.31
C PRO A 109 -9.17 -7.63 -5.01
N VAL A 110 -9.43 -6.33 -5.11
CA VAL A 110 -10.58 -5.77 -5.81
C VAL A 110 -10.13 -4.91 -6.98
N VAL A 111 -11.04 -4.65 -7.91
CA VAL A 111 -10.75 -3.79 -9.07
C VAL A 111 -10.45 -2.37 -8.57
N TRP A 112 -9.34 -1.80 -9.03
CA TRP A 112 -9.03 -0.40 -8.74
C TRP A 112 -10.07 0.52 -9.37
N THR A 113 -10.86 1.14 -8.49
CA THR A 113 -11.77 2.23 -8.82
C THR A 113 -11.56 3.37 -7.83
N TRP A 114 -11.86 4.58 -8.27
CA TRP A 114 -11.77 5.74 -7.40
C TRP A 114 -12.70 5.63 -6.20
N ASP A 115 -13.96 5.25 -6.44
CA ASP A 115 -14.97 5.13 -5.39
C ASP A 115 -14.59 4.05 -4.37
N GLY A 116 -13.94 2.97 -4.79
CA GLY A 116 -13.42 1.95 -3.89
C GLY A 116 -12.31 2.48 -2.96
N VAL A 117 -11.34 3.22 -3.52
CA VAL A 117 -10.26 3.84 -2.73
C VAL A 117 -10.83 4.85 -1.74
N LYS A 118 -11.74 5.72 -2.19
CA LYS A 118 -12.39 6.70 -1.33
C LYS A 118 -13.20 6.04 -0.21
N SER A 119 -14.02 5.05 -0.54
CA SER A 119 -14.85 4.35 0.45
C SER A 119 -14.00 3.65 1.51
N PHE A 120 -12.86 3.09 1.12
CA PHE A 120 -11.89 2.54 2.05
C PHE A 120 -11.33 3.62 2.99
N ILE A 121 -10.84 4.74 2.45
CA ILE A 121 -10.29 5.83 3.27
C ILE A 121 -11.34 6.38 4.25
N ASP A 122 -12.59 6.55 3.79
CA ASP A 122 -13.69 7.05 4.62
C ASP A 122 -14.10 6.05 5.74
N SER A 123 -13.72 4.77 5.61
CA SER A 123 -14.02 3.71 6.60
C SER A 123 -12.97 3.56 7.72
N LEU A 124 -11.81 4.21 7.59
CA LEU A 124 -10.72 4.20 8.58
C LEU A 124 -10.93 5.23 9.69
#